data_AF-A0AA95RL38-F1
#
_entry.id   AF-A0AA95RL38-F1
#
_cell.length_a   1.000
_cell.length_b   1.000
_cell.length_c   1.000
_cell.angle_alpha   90.00
_cell.angle_beta   90.00
_cell.angle_gamma   90.00
#
_symmetry.space_group_name_H-M   'P 1'
#
loop_
_entity.id
_entity.type
_entity.pdbx_description
1 polymer ?
#
loop_
_entity_poly.entity_id
_entity_poly.type
_entity_poly.pdbx_seq_one_letter_code
_entity_poly.pdbx_strand_id
1 'polypeptide(L)'
;MADSKFNVDNQIHDLTGANGDNYQIVSELEALTNRINELAADMLKREIHLKDELSAKKEDITSITASLENRNKEIAELQNQVDEIKATNEKNQSLIGGLSSLVADQEMQLQNLRELIGTKEQIITSFAVSLEKSKQEVVELHKQVDELNATNEIQNTLIGEYKEKLDLLNGELSLLTSQQHELQAEDGSELKAEKDTTEENSVLKAEPEANVENSVLKAETNAKEENKMLNTERKAQKKMLKKLLKKNPKANEKILAELLGVESSYIIRLRKEFDI
;
A
#
# COMPACT_ATOMS: atom_id res chain seq x y z
N MET A 1 -108.27 77.56 -91.53
CA MET A 1 -108.35 76.16 -91.98
C MET A 1 -107.04 75.83 -92.68
N ALA A 2 -106.12 75.19 -91.98
CA ALA A 2 -105.03 74.40 -92.55
C ALA A 2 -104.81 73.26 -91.55
N ASP A 3 -104.97 72.04 -92.06
CA ASP A 3 -105.09 70.80 -91.33
C ASP A 3 -103.96 70.59 -90.32
N SER A 4 -104.32 70.51 -89.03
CA SER A 4 -103.57 69.78 -88.02
C SER A 4 -103.75 68.29 -88.31
N LYS A 5 -103.13 67.81 -89.40
CA LYS A 5 -102.93 66.38 -89.60
C LYS A 5 -101.86 65.99 -88.59
N PHE A 6 -102.35 65.68 -87.40
CA PHE A 6 -101.60 65.22 -86.24
C PHE A 6 -100.54 64.22 -86.72
N ASN A 7 -99.27 64.51 -86.42
CA ASN A 7 -98.09 63.73 -86.81
C ASN A 7 -97.99 62.47 -85.94
N VAL A 8 -99.04 61.64 -86.00
CA VAL A 8 -99.18 60.37 -85.26
C VAL A 8 -98.05 59.42 -85.65
N ASP A 9 -97.63 59.43 -86.92
CA ASP A 9 -96.62 58.51 -87.44
C ASP A 9 -95.22 58.77 -86.86
N ASN A 10 -94.81 60.03 -86.65
CA ASN A 10 -93.56 60.32 -85.92
C ASN A 10 -93.66 59.94 -84.44
N GLN A 11 -94.80 60.20 -83.77
CA GLN A 11 -94.99 59.79 -82.38
C GLN A 11 -94.97 58.26 -82.21
N ILE A 12 -95.57 57.51 -83.15
CA ILE A 12 -95.52 56.05 -83.14
C ILE A 12 -94.10 55.55 -83.40
N HIS A 13 -93.36 56.15 -84.34
CA HIS A 13 -91.96 55.79 -84.59
C HIS A 13 -91.08 56.06 -83.35
N ASP A 14 -91.23 57.21 -82.71
CA ASP A 14 -90.49 57.59 -81.50
C ASP A 14 -90.84 56.66 -80.30
N LEU A 15 -92.11 56.29 -80.14
CA LEU A 15 -92.54 55.33 -79.13
C LEU A 15 -92.02 53.91 -79.41
N THR A 16 -91.95 53.51 -80.68
CA THR A 16 -91.44 52.18 -81.07
C THR A 16 -89.93 52.08 -80.86
N GLY A 17 -89.18 53.15 -81.17
CA GLY A 17 -87.75 53.26 -80.86
C GLY A 17 -87.46 53.25 -79.36
N ALA A 18 -88.18 54.08 -78.59
CA ALA A 18 -88.05 54.13 -77.13
C ALA A 18 -88.42 52.78 -76.45
N ASN A 19 -89.38 52.04 -77.01
CA ASN A 19 -89.72 50.71 -76.51
C ASN A 19 -88.61 49.68 -76.82
N GLY A 20 -87.99 49.74 -78.01
CA GLY A 20 -86.83 48.92 -78.36
C GLY A 20 -85.62 49.18 -77.47
N ASP A 21 -85.31 50.45 -77.17
CA ASP A 21 -84.24 50.84 -76.25
C ASP A 21 -84.51 50.35 -74.82
N ASN A 22 -85.77 50.39 -74.36
CA ASN A 22 -86.17 49.83 -73.07
C ASN A 22 -85.96 48.31 -72.99
N TYR A 23 -86.29 47.55 -74.04
CA TYR A 23 -86.04 46.08 -74.07
C TYR A 23 -84.54 45.75 -73.99
N GLN A 24 -83.70 46.55 -74.64
CA GLN A 24 -82.24 46.39 -74.59
C GLN A 24 -81.69 46.67 -73.19
N ILE A 25 -82.13 47.76 -72.54
CA ILE A 25 -81.73 48.13 -71.18
C ILE A 25 -82.12 47.04 -70.17
N VAL A 26 -83.33 46.49 -70.27
CA VAL A 26 -83.79 45.41 -69.38
C VAL A 26 -82.92 44.16 -69.55
N SER A 27 -82.59 43.77 -70.79
CA SER A 27 -81.72 42.62 -71.08
C SER A 27 -80.29 42.81 -70.52
N GLU A 28 -79.74 44.02 -70.64
CA GLU A 28 -78.43 44.37 -70.06
C GLU A 28 -78.46 44.35 -68.52
N LEU A 29 -79.55 44.82 -67.92
CA LEU A 29 -79.73 44.82 -66.46
C LEU A 29 -79.87 43.38 -65.91
N GLU A 30 -80.58 42.50 -66.60
CA GLU A 30 -80.63 41.07 -66.29
C GLU A 30 -79.25 40.43 -66.38
N ALA A 31 -78.50 40.70 -67.46
CA ALA A 31 -77.15 40.18 -67.64
C ALA A 31 -76.18 40.67 -66.54
N LEU A 32 -76.24 41.96 -66.17
CA LEU A 32 -75.46 42.52 -65.08
C LEU A 32 -75.84 41.90 -63.73
N THR A 33 -77.14 41.71 -63.48
CA THR A 33 -77.65 41.07 -62.25
C THR A 33 -77.10 39.64 -62.14
N ASN A 34 -77.15 38.86 -63.21
CA ASN A 34 -76.60 37.50 -63.25
C ASN A 34 -75.10 37.49 -62.96
N ARG A 35 -74.33 38.40 -63.59
CA ARG A 35 -72.89 38.50 -63.37
C ARG A 35 -72.53 38.90 -61.93
N ILE A 36 -73.30 39.79 -61.31
CA ILE A 36 -73.14 40.17 -59.90
C ILE A 36 -73.40 38.96 -59.00
N ASN A 37 -74.46 38.19 -59.28
CA ASN A 37 -74.79 36.99 -58.51
C ASN A 37 -73.71 35.91 -58.62
N GLU A 38 -73.17 35.67 -59.81
CA GLU A 38 -72.05 34.75 -60.04
C GLU A 38 -70.81 35.20 -59.25
N LEU A 39 -70.44 36.47 -59.34
CA LEU A 39 -69.30 37.03 -58.62
C LEU A 39 -69.49 36.90 -57.10
N ALA A 40 -70.68 37.18 -56.58
CA ALA A 40 -71.00 37.03 -55.17
C ALA A 40 -70.88 35.57 -54.71
N ALA A 41 -71.38 34.63 -55.51
CA ALA A 41 -71.27 33.20 -55.22
C ALA A 41 -69.80 32.74 -55.19
N ASP A 42 -68.97 33.19 -56.12
CA ASP A 42 -67.55 32.84 -56.16
C ASP A 42 -66.75 33.48 -55.01
N MET A 43 -67.08 34.73 -54.64
CA MET A 43 -66.52 35.37 -53.45
C MET A 43 -66.87 34.60 -52.17
N LEU A 44 -68.12 34.16 -52.01
CA LEU A 44 -68.54 33.35 -50.86
C LEU A 44 -67.81 32.00 -50.80
N LYS A 45 -67.69 31.30 -51.94
CA LYS A 45 -66.90 30.05 -52.00
C LYS A 45 -65.45 30.28 -51.60
N ARG A 46 -64.83 31.37 -52.07
CA ARG A 46 -63.44 31.71 -51.73
C ARG A 46 -63.30 32.04 -50.24
N GLU A 47 -64.25 32.77 -49.66
CA GLU A 47 -64.25 33.09 -48.23
C GLU A 47 -64.33 31.82 -47.38
N ILE A 48 -65.22 30.89 -47.72
CA ILE A 48 -65.36 29.60 -47.03
C ILE A 48 -64.05 28.81 -47.11
N HIS A 49 -63.48 28.66 -48.30
CA HIS A 49 -62.20 27.97 -48.48
C HIS A 49 -61.08 28.57 -47.62
N LEU A 50 -60.97 29.91 -47.57
CA LEU A 50 -59.95 30.58 -46.77
C LEU A 50 -60.18 30.39 -45.27
N LYS A 51 -61.43 30.35 -44.80
CA LYS A 51 -61.75 30.04 -43.41
C LYS A 51 -61.36 28.61 -43.03
N ASP A 52 -61.63 27.65 -43.90
CA ASP A 52 -61.26 26.24 -43.67
C ASP A 52 -59.74 26.07 -43.62
N GLU A 53 -59.01 26.68 -44.56
CA GLU A 53 -57.55 26.67 -44.59
C GLU A 53 -56.94 27.32 -43.34
N LEU A 54 -57.51 28.44 -42.89
CA LEU A 54 -57.10 29.12 -41.65
C LEU A 54 -57.34 28.23 -40.41
N SER A 55 -58.48 27.55 -40.36
CA SER A 55 -58.80 26.62 -39.26
C SER A 55 -57.80 25.46 -39.21
N ALA A 56 -57.52 24.82 -40.35
CA ALA A 56 -56.54 23.74 -40.45
C ALA A 56 -55.14 24.21 -40.03
N LYS A 57 -54.71 25.39 -40.48
CA LYS A 57 -53.40 25.96 -40.08
C LYS A 57 -53.33 26.26 -38.58
N LYS A 58 -54.44 26.65 -37.94
CA LYS A 58 -54.50 26.86 -36.49
C LYS A 58 -54.34 25.56 -35.71
N GLU A 59 -54.93 24.47 -36.21
CA GLU A 59 -54.75 23.13 -35.65
C GLU A 59 -53.30 22.64 -35.81
N ASP A 60 -52.71 22.81 -37.00
CA ASP A 60 -51.29 22.49 -37.26
C ASP A 60 -50.36 23.22 -36.26
N ILE A 61 -50.57 24.52 -36.07
CA ILE A 61 -49.77 25.34 -35.13
C ILE A 61 -49.92 24.83 -33.69
N THR A 62 -51.13 24.45 -33.28
CA THR A 62 -51.38 23.91 -31.93
C THR A 62 -50.63 22.59 -31.73
N SER A 63 -50.68 21.70 -32.72
CA SER A 63 -49.96 20.41 -32.70
C SER A 63 -48.44 20.61 -32.64
N ILE A 64 -47.89 21.49 -33.49
CA ILE A 64 -46.46 21.81 -33.52
C ILE A 64 -46.02 22.41 -32.18
N THR A 65 -46.81 23.29 -31.59
CA THR A 65 -46.51 23.93 -30.30
C THR A 65 -46.42 22.90 -29.18
N ALA A 66 -47.39 21.98 -29.10
CA ALA A 66 -47.37 20.90 -28.10
C ALA A 66 -46.18 19.95 -28.30
N SER A 67 -45.85 19.60 -29.55
CA SER A 67 -44.69 18.78 -29.88
C SER A 67 -43.38 19.44 -29.46
N LEU A 68 -43.25 20.75 -29.72
CA LEU A 68 -42.06 21.53 -29.35
C LEU A 68 -41.89 21.64 -27.83
N GLU A 69 -42.98 21.84 -27.08
CA GLU A 69 -42.94 21.83 -25.62
C GLU A 69 -42.46 20.49 -25.08
N ASN A 70 -42.96 19.37 -25.63
CA ASN A 70 -42.53 18.04 -25.23
C ASN A 70 -41.04 17.80 -25.53
N ARG A 71 -40.57 18.21 -26.72
CA ARG A 71 -39.15 18.10 -27.08
C ARG A 71 -38.25 18.94 -26.18
N ASN A 72 -38.69 20.12 -25.76
CA ASN A 72 -37.94 20.92 -24.79
C ASN A 72 -37.81 20.25 -23.42
N LYS A 73 -38.85 19.52 -22.97
CA LYS A 73 -38.78 18.73 -21.73
C LYS A 73 -37.77 17.57 -21.86
N GLU A 74 -37.80 16.85 -22.98
CA GLU A 74 -36.83 15.78 -23.27
C GLU A 74 -35.39 16.30 -23.31
N ILE A 75 -35.16 17.46 -23.95
CA ILE A 75 -33.83 18.10 -23.97
C ILE A 75 -33.35 18.43 -22.56
N ALA A 76 -34.21 19.00 -21.71
CA ALA A 76 -33.86 19.33 -20.33
C ALA A 76 -33.51 18.08 -19.50
N GLU A 77 -34.24 16.98 -19.69
CA GLU A 77 -33.95 15.71 -19.03
C GLU A 77 -32.61 15.12 -19.48
N LEU A 78 -32.34 15.13 -20.79
CA LEU A 78 -31.05 14.68 -21.33
C LEU A 78 -29.88 15.54 -20.84
N GLN A 79 -30.07 16.85 -20.70
CA GLN A 79 -29.06 17.74 -20.13
C GLN A 79 -28.73 17.36 -18.67
N ASN A 80 -29.74 17.08 -17.85
CA ASN A 80 -29.52 16.63 -16.48
C ASN A 80 -28.75 15.30 -16.43
N GLN A 81 -29.12 14.33 -17.28
CA GLN A 81 -28.40 13.05 -17.36
C GLN A 81 -26.93 13.24 -17.77
N VAL A 82 -26.65 14.13 -18.72
CA VAL A 82 -25.27 14.46 -19.13
C VAL A 82 -24.47 15.05 -17.97
N ASP A 83 -25.07 15.93 -17.18
CA ASP A 83 -24.38 16.56 -16.05
C ASP A 83 -24.13 15.57 -14.90
N GLU A 84 -25.06 14.64 -14.62
CA GLU A 84 -24.85 13.54 -13.68
C GLU A 84 -23.71 12.60 -14.12
N ILE A 85 -23.65 12.28 -15.42
CA ILE A 85 -22.58 11.46 -15.99
C ILE A 85 -21.23 12.18 -15.86
N LYS A 86 -21.16 13.48 -16.15
CA LYS A 86 -19.93 14.28 -15.98
C LYS A 86 -19.45 14.27 -14.54
N ALA A 87 -20.33 14.55 -13.58
CA ALA A 87 -19.99 14.55 -12.16
C ALA A 87 -19.48 13.16 -11.69
N THR A 88 -20.11 12.09 -12.18
CA THR A 88 -19.67 10.72 -11.89
C THR A 88 -18.29 10.44 -12.50
N ASN A 89 -18.04 10.92 -13.72
CA ASN A 89 -16.75 10.75 -14.39
C ASN A 89 -15.62 11.50 -13.68
N GLU A 90 -15.85 12.73 -13.23
CA GLU A 90 -14.90 13.51 -12.43
C GLU A 90 -14.53 12.78 -11.12
N LYS A 91 -15.53 12.22 -10.43
CA LYS A 91 -15.31 11.41 -9.23
C LYS A 91 -14.46 10.17 -9.53
N ASN A 92 -14.73 9.48 -10.64
CA ASN A 92 -13.96 8.31 -11.06
C ASN A 92 -12.51 8.68 -11.39
N GLN A 93 -12.27 9.80 -12.08
CA GLN A 93 -10.92 10.29 -12.37
C GLN A 93 -10.14 10.58 -11.08
N SER A 94 -10.78 11.21 -10.10
CA SER A 94 -10.16 11.45 -8.78
C SER A 94 -9.80 10.14 -8.06
N LEU A 95 -10.70 9.14 -8.09
CA LEU A 95 -10.44 7.83 -7.50
C LEU A 95 -9.28 7.11 -8.20
N ILE A 96 -9.25 7.14 -9.54
CA ILE A 96 -8.15 6.58 -10.33
C ILE A 96 -6.83 7.24 -9.93
N GLY A 97 -6.79 8.58 -9.83
CA GLY A 97 -5.60 9.29 -9.37
C GLY A 97 -5.12 8.83 -8.00
N GLY A 98 -6.03 8.70 -7.03
CA GLY A 98 -5.70 8.20 -5.69
C GLY A 98 -5.17 6.77 -5.69
N LEU A 99 -5.77 5.88 -6.48
CA LEU A 99 -5.32 4.50 -6.62
C LEU A 99 -3.95 4.41 -7.29
N SER A 100 -3.68 5.22 -8.32
CA SER A 100 -2.37 5.27 -8.98
C SER A 100 -1.26 5.71 -8.02
N SER A 101 -1.51 6.71 -7.17
CA SER A 101 -0.55 7.10 -6.13
C SER A 101 -0.29 5.97 -5.12
N LEU A 102 -1.33 5.28 -4.67
CA LEU A 102 -1.18 4.15 -3.74
C LEU A 102 -0.34 3.00 -4.34
N VAL A 103 -0.55 2.70 -5.63
CA VAL A 103 0.24 1.68 -6.34
C VAL A 103 1.72 2.09 -6.40
N ALA A 104 2.02 3.35 -6.73
CA ALA A 104 3.40 3.84 -6.77
C ALA A 104 4.10 3.75 -5.39
N ASP A 105 3.38 4.10 -4.32
CA ASP A 105 3.90 3.97 -2.95
C ASP A 105 4.20 2.51 -2.58
N GLN A 106 3.32 1.57 -2.98
CA GLN A 106 3.51 0.14 -2.74
C GLN A 106 4.69 -0.43 -3.55
N GLU A 107 4.86 -0.01 -4.80
CA GLU A 107 6.00 -0.40 -5.63
C GLU A 107 7.32 0.04 -5.01
N MET A 108 7.39 1.28 -4.49
CA MET A 108 8.57 1.79 -3.79
C MET A 108 8.86 0.99 -2.51
N GLN A 109 7.84 0.67 -1.71
CA GLN A 109 8.02 -0.17 -0.51
C GLN A 109 8.54 -1.57 -0.85
N LEU A 110 8.01 -2.19 -1.91
CA LEU A 110 8.48 -3.50 -2.37
C LEU A 110 9.94 -3.44 -2.84
N GLN A 111 10.34 -2.37 -3.51
CA GLN A 111 11.72 -2.17 -3.92
C GLN A 111 12.66 -2.08 -2.71
N ASN A 112 12.30 -1.26 -1.71
CA ASN A 112 13.08 -1.13 -0.47
C ASN A 112 13.22 -2.47 0.27
N LEU A 113 12.14 -3.26 0.33
CA LEU A 113 12.17 -4.59 0.95
C LEU A 113 13.09 -5.56 0.19
N ARG A 114 13.08 -5.54 -1.14
CA ARG A 114 13.98 -6.36 -1.96
C ARG A 114 15.45 -6.02 -1.69
N GLU A 115 15.78 -4.74 -1.62
CA GLU A 115 17.15 -4.27 -1.33
C GLU A 115 17.60 -4.69 0.08
N LEU A 116 16.71 -4.57 1.07
CA LEU A 116 16.98 -5.01 2.44
C LEU A 116 17.22 -6.52 2.52
N ILE A 117 16.41 -7.32 1.82
CA ILE A 117 16.60 -8.77 1.74
C ILE A 117 17.95 -9.08 1.12
N GLY A 118 18.30 -8.48 -0.01
CA GLY A 118 19.59 -8.70 -0.67
C GLY A 118 20.78 -8.37 0.24
N THR A 119 20.69 -7.28 1.02
CA THR A 119 21.72 -6.92 1.99
C THR A 119 21.83 -7.96 3.11
N LYS A 120 20.70 -8.46 3.63
CA LYS A 120 20.69 -9.50 4.66
C LYS A 120 21.27 -10.83 4.14
N GLU A 121 20.97 -11.22 2.91
CA GLU A 121 21.53 -12.41 2.27
C GLU A 121 23.06 -12.33 2.15
N GLN A 122 23.59 -11.16 1.78
CA GLN A 122 25.03 -10.91 1.73
C GLN A 122 25.67 -11.05 3.12
N ILE A 123 25.06 -10.47 4.16
CA ILE A 123 25.54 -10.58 5.54
C ILE A 123 25.55 -12.04 6.01
N ILE A 124 24.46 -12.78 5.77
CA ILE A 124 24.36 -14.20 6.13
C ILE A 124 25.45 -15.01 5.43
N THR A 125 25.68 -14.76 4.14
CA THR A 125 26.73 -15.43 3.36
C THR A 125 28.12 -15.15 3.95
N SER A 126 28.40 -13.89 4.30
CA SER A 126 29.66 -13.51 4.95
C SER A 126 29.84 -14.20 6.29
N PHE A 127 28.80 -14.26 7.12
CA PHE A 127 28.87 -14.97 8.41
C PHE A 127 29.04 -16.48 8.25
N ALA A 128 28.41 -17.10 7.25
CA ALA A 128 28.60 -18.52 6.97
C ALA A 128 30.06 -18.83 6.63
N VAL A 129 30.70 -18.01 5.79
CA VAL A 129 32.13 -18.13 5.46
C VAL A 129 33.02 -17.94 6.69
N SER A 130 32.78 -16.90 7.50
CA SER A 130 33.54 -16.66 8.73
C SER A 130 33.39 -17.79 9.74
N LEU A 131 32.19 -18.36 9.88
CA LEU A 131 31.92 -19.49 10.76
C LEU A 131 32.68 -20.74 10.30
N GLU A 132 32.70 -21.03 9.01
CA GLU A 132 33.43 -22.18 8.47
C GLU A 132 34.94 -22.05 8.71
N LYS A 133 35.50 -20.85 8.50
CA LYS A 133 36.90 -20.57 8.83
C LYS A 133 37.19 -20.80 10.31
N SER A 134 36.33 -20.31 11.20
CA SER A 134 36.49 -20.50 12.64
C SER A 134 36.43 -21.99 13.04
N LYS A 135 35.56 -22.80 12.42
CA LYS A 135 35.53 -24.25 12.65
C LYS A 135 36.84 -24.93 12.26
N GLN A 136 37.41 -24.56 11.10
CA GLN A 136 38.69 -25.11 10.66
C GLN A 136 39.83 -24.76 11.64
N GLU A 137 39.86 -23.52 12.11
CA GLU A 137 40.83 -23.08 13.13
C GLU A 137 40.69 -23.87 14.44
N VAL A 138 39.45 -24.13 14.89
CA VAL A 138 39.20 -24.98 16.07
C VAL A 138 39.72 -26.39 15.88
N VAL A 139 39.53 -27.00 14.70
CA VAL A 139 40.06 -28.34 14.40
C VAL A 139 41.59 -28.36 14.43
N GLU A 140 42.23 -27.35 13.85
CA GLU A 140 43.69 -27.24 13.85
C GLU A 140 44.25 -27.05 15.26
N LEU A 141 43.61 -26.22 16.09
CA LEU A 141 43.99 -26.04 17.49
C LEU A 141 43.84 -27.34 18.30
N HIS A 142 42.78 -28.11 18.09
CA HIS A 142 42.63 -29.42 18.74
C HIS A 142 43.79 -30.37 18.37
N LYS A 143 44.16 -30.42 17.09
CA LYS A 143 45.29 -31.22 16.62
C LYS A 143 46.60 -30.80 17.30
N GLN A 144 46.87 -29.50 17.40
CA GLN A 144 48.06 -28.99 18.10
C GLN A 144 48.07 -29.36 19.59
N VAL A 145 46.90 -29.32 20.25
CA VAL A 145 46.76 -29.75 21.65
C VAL A 145 47.06 -31.24 21.81
N ASP A 146 46.54 -32.09 20.92
CA ASP A 146 46.81 -33.54 20.95
C ASP A 146 48.30 -33.85 20.77
N GLU A 147 48.97 -33.18 19.84
CA GLU A 147 50.42 -33.30 19.61
C GLU A 147 51.24 -32.88 20.85
N LEU A 148 50.86 -31.77 21.50
CA LEU A 148 51.48 -31.31 22.74
C LEU A 148 51.27 -32.30 23.90
N ASN A 149 50.07 -32.87 24.03
CA ASN A 149 49.78 -33.87 25.05
C ASN A 149 50.64 -35.13 24.86
N ALA A 150 50.76 -35.64 23.63
CA ALA A 150 51.62 -36.78 23.34
C ALA A 150 53.10 -36.50 23.65
N THR A 151 53.56 -35.28 23.35
CA THR A 151 54.93 -34.84 23.67
C THR A 151 55.16 -34.80 25.19
N ASN A 152 54.19 -34.28 25.95
CA ASN A 152 54.25 -34.26 27.42
C ASN A 152 54.27 -35.67 28.01
N GLU A 153 53.50 -36.62 27.48
CA GLU A 153 53.52 -38.02 27.92
C GLU A 153 54.90 -38.68 27.73
N ILE A 154 55.53 -38.46 26.57
CA ILE A 154 56.89 -38.93 26.28
C ILE A 154 57.88 -38.30 27.27
N GLN A 155 57.81 -37.00 27.50
CA GLN A 155 58.69 -36.30 28.44
C GLN A 155 58.51 -36.80 29.87
N ASN A 156 57.28 -37.02 30.32
CA ASN A 156 56.99 -37.56 31.65
C ASN A 156 57.55 -38.97 31.83
N THR A 157 57.46 -39.81 30.80
CA THR A 157 58.05 -41.16 30.80
C THR A 157 59.58 -41.07 30.95
N LEU A 158 60.22 -40.21 30.14
CA LEU A 158 61.66 -39.99 30.18
C LEU A 158 62.14 -39.44 31.53
N ILE A 159 61.37 -38.53 32.15
CA ILE A 159 61.64 -38.04 33.51
C ILE A 159 61.58 -39.19 34.53
N GLY A 160 60.61 -40.10 34.40
CA GLY A 160 60.52 -41.31 35.22
C GLY A 160 61.76 -42.19 35.10
N GLU A 161 62.18 -42.51 33.86
CA GLU A 161 63.39 -43.29 33.60
C GLU A 161 64.65 -42.64 34.18
N TYR A 162 64.79 -41.31 34.07
CA TYR A 162 65.92 -40.58 34.65
C TYR A 162 65.91 -40.58 36.18
N LYS A 163 64.73 -40.51 36.82
CA LYS A 163 64.60 -40.64 38.28
C LYS A 163 65.05 -42.02 38.76
N GLU A 164 64.60 -43.09 38.10
CA GLU A 164 65.02 -44.45 38.44
C GLU A 164 66.54 -44.64 38.32
N LYS A 165 67.15 -44.10 37.25
CA LYS A 165 68.61 -44.11 37.08
C LYS A 165 69.33 -43.33 38.19
N LEU A 166 68.81 -42.19 38.62
CA LEU A 166 69.36 -41.42 39.74
C LEU A 166 69.27 -42.18 41.06
N ASP A 167 68.15 -42.85 41.32
CA ASP A 167 67.96 -43.67 42.53
C ASP A 167 68.95 -44.83 42.58
N LEU A 168 69.16 -45.53 41.45
CA LEU A 168 70.18 -46.58 41.32
C LEU A 168 71.58 -46.04 41.62
N LEU A 169 71.96 -44.92 40.99
CA LEU A 169 73.27 -44.30 41.17
C LEU A 169 73.48 -43.86 42.63
N ASN A 170 72.46 -43.29 43.27
CA ASN A 170 72.51 -42.93 44.69
C ASN A 170 72.67 -44.17 45.60
N GLY A 171 71.98 -45.27 45.28
CA GLY A 171 72.13 -46.54 45.99
C GLY A 171 73.55 -47.11 45.86
N GLU A 172 74.12 -47.11 44.65
CA GLU A 172 75.50 -47.49 44.39
C GLU A 172 76.49 -46.60 45.16
N LEU A 173 76.25 -45.29 45.19
CA LEU A 173 77.09 -44.32 45.90
C LEU A 173 77.03 -44.57 47.41
N SER A 174 75.86 -44.83 47.98
CA SER A 174 75.70 -45.20 49.39
C SER A 174 76.43 -46.50 49.77
N LEU A 175 76.42 -47.50 48.89
CA LEU A 175 77.19 -48.73 49.08
C LEU A 175 78.69 -48.45 49.06
N LEU A 176 79.15 -47.67 48.08
CA LEU A 176 80.55 -47.30 47.94
C LEU A 176 81.03 -46.48 49.16
N THR A 177 80.22 -45.55 49.66
CA THR A 177 80.50 -44.79 50.89
C THR A 177 80.55 -45.70 52.12
N SER A 178 79.67 -46.70 52.22
CA SER A 178 79.69 -47.67 53.31
C SER A 178 80.95 -48.54 53.26
N GLN A 179 81.32 -49.03 52.07
CA GLN A 179 82.58 -49.76 51.87
C GLN A 179 83.80 -48.90 52.20
N GLN A 180 83.80 -47.62 51.83
CA GLN A 180 84.86 -46.69 52.20
C GLN A 180 84.94 -46.50 53.72
N HIS A 181 83.81 -46.39 54.42
CA HIS A 181 83.77 -46.34 55.89
C HIS A 181 84.22 -47.65 56.54
N GLU A 182 83.86 -48.81 55.99
CA GLU A 182 84.33 -50.12 56.47
C GLU A 182 85.84 -50.27 56.30
N LEU A 183 86.40 -49.85 55.15
CA LEU A 183 87.85 -49.82 54.94
C LEU A 183 88.55 -48.82 55.88
N GLN A 184 87.90 -47.70 56.20
CA GLN A 184 88.40 -46.76 57.22
C GLN A 184 88.25 -47.29 58.66
N ALA A 185 87.30 -48.19 58.92
CA ALA A 185 87.11 -48.86 60.21
C ALA A 185 88.05 -50.07 60.39
N GLU A 186 88.40 -50.78 59.30
CA GLU A 186 89.43 -51.82 59.28
C GLU A 186 90.85 -51.24 59.46
N ASP A 187 91.07 -49.99 59.06
CA ASP A 187 92.33 -49.26 59.29
C ASP A 187 92.30 -48.36 60.55
N GLY A 188 91.18 -48.37 61.29
CA GLY A 188 90.84 -47.30 62.24
C GLY A 188 90.13 -47.77 63.50
N SER A 189 90.72 -48.71 64.24
CA SER A 189 90.57 -48.72 65.69
C SER A 189 91.27 -47.50 66.30
N GLU A 190 90.71 -46.30 66.10
CA GLU A 190 90.79 -45.17 67.03
C GLU A 190 89.78 -44.06 66.64
N LEU A 191 88.90 -43.76 67.60
CA LEU A 191 88.14 -42.51 67.80
C LEU A 191 86.97 -42.23 66.82
N LYS A 192 85.73 -42.48 67.26
CA LYS A 192 84.82 -41.56 67.98
C LYS A 192 84.23 -40.42 67.12
N ALA A 193 82.90 -40.45 67.02
CA ALA A 193 81.94 -39.33 66.94
C ALA A 193 82.16 -38.36 65.75
N GLU A 194 81.16 -37.75 65.12
CA GLU A 194 79.95 -37.14 65.61
C GLU A 194 79.20 -36.68 64.33
N LYS A 195 77.87 -36.86 64.34
CA LYS A 195 76.85 -35.96 63.78
C LYS A 195 77.35 -34.74 62.97
N ASP A 196 76.91 -34.55 61.73
CA ASP A 196 75.92 -33.51 61.44
C ASP A 196 75.39 -33.53 60.00
N THR A 197 74.14 -33.12 59.92
CA THR A 197 73.27 -32.96 58.76
C THR A 197 73.71 -31.83 57.83
N THR A 198 73.63 -32.03 56.52
CA THR A 198 73.54 -30.90 55.58
C THR A 198 72.41 -31.16 54.59
N GLU A 199 71.30 -30.48 54.83
CA GLU A 199 70.08 -30.43 54.04
C GLU A 199 70.23 -29.28 53.03
N GLU A 200 70.40 -29.59 51.74
CA GLU A 200 70.39 -28.58 50.67
C GLU A 200 68.98 -28.40 50.09
N ASN A 201 68.41 -27.25 50.43
CA ASN A 201 67.69 -26.31 49.56
C ASN A 201 67.00 -26.84 48.28
N SER A 202 65.68 -26.63 48.17
CA SER A 202 65.15 -25.58 47.27
C SER A 202 63.62 -25.43 47.35
N VAL A 203 63.24 -24.41 48.14
CA VAL A 203 62.15 -23.45 47.94
C VAL A 203 61.22 -23.67 46.74
N LEU A 204 59.98 -24.08 47.06
CA LEU A 204 58.77 -23.79 46.30
C LEU A 204 58.60 -22.27 46.11
N LYS A 205 58.44 -21.81 44.87
CA LYS A 205 57.87 -20.50 44.59
C LYS A 205 56.67 -20.66 43.65
N ALA A 206 55.49 -20.69 44.26
CA ALA A 206 54.22 -20.52 43.56
C ALA A 206 54.06 -19.03 43.19
N GLU A 207 53.68 -18.78 41.93
CA GLU A 207 53.13 -17.49 41.47
C GLU A 207 51.60 -17.49 41.61
N PRO A 208 50.97 -16.31 41.72
CA PRO A 208 49.58 -16.18 42.13
C PRO A 208 48.61 -16.23 40.94
N GLU A 209 47.49 -16.91 41.15
CA GLU A 209 46.33 -16.88 40.26
C GLU A 209 45.68 -15.48 40.26
N ALA A 210 45.57 -14.90 39.07
CA ALA A 210 44.79 -13.69 38.85
C ALA A 210 43.29 -14.03 38.77
N ASN A 211 42.56 -13.46 39.71
CA ASN A 211 41.12 -13.48 39.88
C ASN A 211 40.36 -12.98 38.63
N VAL A 212 39.55 -13.85 38.03
CA VAL A 212 38.58 -13.54 36.96
C VAL A 212 37.18 -13.55 37.56
N GLU A 213 36.73 -12.42 38.10
CA GLU A 213 35.33 -12.17 38.41
C GLU A 213 34.95 -10.74 38.02
N ASN A 214 34.52 -10.52 36.77
CA ASN A 214 33.88 -9.24 36.39
C ASN A 214 32.91 -9.28 35.20
N SER A 215 32.40 -10.45 34.80
CA SER A 215 31.50 -10.56 33.63
C SER A 215 30.02 -10.78 33.97
N VAL A 216 29.69 -11.20 35.19
CA VAL A 216 28.31 -11.65 35.52
C VAL A 216 27.39 -10.49 35.93
N LEU A 217 27.91 -9.39 36.48
CA LEU A 217 27.08 -8.29 37.01
C LEU A 217 26.55 -7.30 35.96
N LYS A 218 27.04 -7.32 34.71
CA LYS A 218 26.59 -6.40 33.64
C LYS A 218 25.38 -6.90 32.84
N ALA A 219 25.08 -8.20 32.88
CA ALA A 219 23.98 -8.79 32.11
C ALA A 219 22.61 -8.61 32.79
N GLU A 220 22.56 -8.59 34.13
CA GLU A 220 21.30 -8.53 34.88
C GLU A 220 20.69 -7.11 34.99
N THR A 221 21.50 -6.05 34.87
CA THR A 221 21.00 -4.67 34.92
C THR A 221 20.32 -4.24 33.62
N ASN A 222 20.82 -4.68 32.46
CA ASN A 222 20.25 -4.31 31.16
C ASN A 222 18.88 -4.97 30.91
N ALA A 223 18.67 -6.20 31.38
CA ALA A 223 17.39 -6.91 31.21
C ALA A 223 16.22 -6.29 32.00
N LYS A 224 16.51 -5.62 33.13
CA LYS A 224 15.49 -4.93 33.95
C LYS A 224 15.09 -3.57 33.36
N GLU A 225 16.02 -2.86 32.71
CA GLU A 225 15.77 -1.56 32.08
C GLU A 225 14.92 -1.71 30.79
N GLU A 226 15.22 -2.71 29.96
CA GLU A 226 14.45 -3.01 28.72
C GLU A 226 13.01 -3.40 29.01
N ASN A 227 12.76 -4.22 30.04
CA ASN A 227 11.41 -4.63 30.42
C ASN A 227 10.55 -3.46 30.91
N LYS A 228 11.17 -2.43 31.50
CA LYS A 228 10.48 -1.23 31.98
C LYS A 228 10.07 -0.33 30.81
N MET A 229 10.96 -0.14 29.82
CA MET A 229 10.68 0.62 28.60
C MET A 229 9.59 -0.02 27.73
N LEU A 230 9.64 -1.35 27.54
CA LEU A 230 8.60 -2.11 26.81
C LEU A 230 7.20 -1.95 27.41
N ASN A 231 7.11 -1.82 28.73
CA ASN A 231 5.82 -1.70 29.43
C ASN A 231 5.21 -0.29 29.29
N THR A 232 6.05 0.76 29.28
CA THR A 232 5.60 2.14 29.00
C THR A 232 5.14 2.31 27.55
N GLU A 233 5.86 1.73 26.60
CA GLU A 233 5.52 1.75 25.19
C GLU A 233 4.18 1.03 24.93
N ARG A 234 4.00 -0.17 25.49
CA ARG A 234 2.72 -0.93 25.40
C ARG A 234 1.53 -0.13 25.94
N LYS A 235 1.69 0.59 27.05
CA LYS A 235 0.63 1.45 27.62
C LYS A 235 0.29 2.63 26.70
N ALA A 236 1.28 3.25 26.07
CA ALA A 236 1.06 4.33 25.12
C ALA A 236 0.27 3.85 23.90
N GLN A 237 0.65 2.70 23.35
CA GLN A 237 0.01 2.09 22.18
C GLN A 237 -1.44 1.65 22.48
N LYS A 238 -1.72 1.09 23.67
CA LYS A 238 -3.10 0.84 24.14
C LYS A 238 -3.96 2.10 24.13
N LYS A 239 -3.42 3.22 24.62
CA LYS A 239 -4.13 4.50 24.67
C LYS A 239 -4.46 5.02 23.27
N MET A 240 -3.55 4.82 22.32
CA MET A 240 -3.72 5.20 20.93
C MET A 240 -4.79 4.35 20.23
N LEU A 241 -4.75 3.03 20.42
CA LEU A 241 -5.75 2.09 19.90
C LEU A 241 -7.17 2.42 20.41
N LYS A 242 -7.33 2.71 21.71
CA LYS A 242 -8.62 3.16 22.28
C LYS A 242 -9.14 4.45 21.65
N LYS A 243 -8.26 5.42 21.38
CA LYS A 243 -8.65 6.67 20.71
C LYS A 243 -9.11 6.43 19.28
N LEU A 244 -8.43 5.54 18.55
CA LEU A 244 -8.79 5.19 17.18
C LEU A 244 -10.12 4.45 17.11
N LEU A 245 -10.35 3.48 18.00
CA LEU A 245 -11.63 2.77 18.09
C LEU A 245 -12.80 3.69 18.46
N LYS A 246 -12.56 4.71 19.30
CA LYS A 246 -13.58 5.72 19.60
C LYS A 246 -13.94 6.58 18.39
N LYS A 247 -12.96 6.89 17.53
CA LYS A 247 -13.19 7.64 16.29
C LYS A 247 -13.78 6.77 15.18
N ASN A 248 -13.41 5.49 15.13
CA ASN A 248 -13.75 4.54 14.08
C ASN A 248 -14.27 3.22 14.67
N PRO A 249 -15.50 3.18 15.23
CA PRO A 249 -16.00 2.03 15.98
C PRO A 249 -16.24 0.77 15.14
N LYS A 250 -16.30 0.90 13.80
CA LYS A 250 -16.45 -0.23 12.86
C LYS A 250 -15.15 -0.65 12.18
N ALA A 251 -14.00 -0.07 12.56
CA ALA A 251 -12.72 -0.41 11.95
C ALA A 251 -12.29 -1.82 12.33
N ASN A 252 -12.00 -2.64 11.31
CA ASN A 252 -11.40 -3.95 11.49
C ASN A 252 -9.89 -3.83 11.80
N GLU A 253 -9.27 -4.97 12.13
CA GLU A 253 -7.88 -5.05 12.58
C GLU A 253 -6.90 -4.56 11.51
N LYS A 254 -7.22 -4.77 10.23
CA LYS A 254 -6.41 -4.31 9.08
C LYS A 254 -6.36 -2.79 8.97
N ILE A 255 -7.52 -2.14 9.10
CA ILE A 255 -7.61 -0.66 9.05
C ILE A 255 -6.89 -0.03 10.27
N LEU A 256 -7.02 -0.65 11.44
CA LEU A 256 -6.35 -0.15 12.66
C LEU A 256 -4.83 -0.36 12.62
N ALA A 257 -4.37 -1.46 12.02
CA ALA A 257 -2.97 -1.77 11.79
C ALA A 257 -2.32 -0.72 10.87
N GLU A 258 -2.98 -0.39 9.77
CA GLU A 258 -2.54 0.64 8.82
C GLU A 258 -2.47 2.04 9.47
N LEU A 259 -3.48 2.39 10.29
CA LEU A 259 -3.50 3.67 11.01
C LEU A 259 -2.43 3.80 12.12
N LEU A 260 -1.96 2.68 12.67
CA LEU A 260 -0.95 2.65 13.72
C LEU A 260 0.46 2.33 13.20
N GLY A 261 0.60 2.01 11.91
CA GLY A 261 1.88 1.60 11.31
C GLY A 261 2.43 0.30 11.90
N VAL A 262 1.54 -0.62 12.32
CA VAL A 262 1.91 -1.89 12.95
C VAL A 262 1.25 -3.07 12.22
N GLU A 263 1.77 -4.27 12.43
CA GLU A 263 1.22 -5.51 11.89
C GLU A 263 -0.20 -5.81 12.41
N SER A 264 -1.06 -6.41 11.57
CA SER A 264 -2.43 -6.80 11.99
C SER A 264 -2.42 -7.81 13.14
N SER A 265 -1.44 -8.72 13.15
CA SER A 265 -1.22 -9.67 14.25
C SER A 265 -0.92 -8.99 15.59
N TYR A 266 -0.31 -7.80 15.55
CA TYR A 266 -0.02 -6.99 16.73
C TYR A 266 -1.29 -6.36 17.31
N ILE A 267 -2.19 -5.86 16.46
CA ILE A 267 -3.50 -5.32 16.88
C ILE A 267 -4.37 -6.41 17.52
N ILE A 268 -4.39 -7.61 16.95
CA ILE A 268 -5.11 -8.76 17.51
C ILE A 268 -4.59 -9.07 18.92
N ARG A 269 -3.27 -9.07 19.10
CA ARG A 269 -2.63 -9.33 20.39
C ARG A 269 -2.99 -8.24 21.41
N LEU A 270 -2.93 -6.98 21.03
CA LEU A 270 -3.31 -5.85 21.89
C LEU A 270 -4.78 -5.90 22.31
N ARG A 271 -5.71 -6.26 21.42
CA ARG A 271 -7.14 -6.41 21.76
C ARG A 271 -7.36 -7.53 22.77
N LYS A 272 -6.75 -8.69 22.53
CA LYS A 272 -6.82 -9.85 23.43
C LYS A 272 -6.17 -9.59 24.79
N GLU A 273 -5.06 -8.87 24.82
CA GLU A 273 -4.31 -8.57 26.05
C GLU A 273 -4.99 -7.48 26.90
N PHE A 274 -5.86 -6.67 26.30
CA PHE A 274 -6.46 -5.52 26.96
C PHE A 274 -7.99 -5.51 27.04
N ASP A 275 -8.66 -6.59 26.61
CA ASP A 275 -10.12 -6.72 26.53
C ASP A 275 -10.76 -5.50 25.87
N ILE A 276 -10.36 -5.23 24.63
CA ILE A 276 -10.88 -4.14 23.78
C ILE A 276 -11.54 -4.70 22.53
#